data_AF-A0A2E1A1P7-F1
#
_entry.id   AF-A0A2E1A1P7-F1
#
_cell.length_a   1.000
_cell.length_b   1.000
_cell.length_c   1.000
_cell.angle_alpha   90.00
_cell.angle_beta   90.00
_cell.angle_gamma   90.00
#
_symmetry.space_group_name_H-M   'P 1'
#
loop_
_entity.id
_entity.type
_entity.pdbx_description
1 polymer ?
#
loop_
_entity_poly.entity_id
_entity_poly.type
_entity_poly.pdbx_seq_one_letter_code
_entity_poly.pdbx_strand_id
1 'polypeptide(L)'
;KHQYAAYTLAKKALAALTTMAAVEFAPKIRVNGIALGPVIAPPDEADAYLEHAAQRTPLLRPGSPEPVIDTLRFLLSNDHLTGQIIFCDGGENLLG
;
A
#
# COMPACT_ATOMS: atom_id res chain seq x y z
N LYS A 1 -10.27 -10.15 20.06
CA LYS A 1 -10.98 -10.58 18.82
C LYS A 1 -10.37 -9.80 17.66
N HIS A 2 -9.89 -10.45 16.59
CA HIS A 2 -9.32 -9.75 15.44
C HIS A 2 -10.36 -8.82 14.81
N GLN A 3 -10.23 -7.50 15.01
CA GLN A 3 -11.23 -6.52 14.59
C GLN A 3 -11.39 -6.39 13.06
N TYR A 4 -10.53 -7.05 12.26
CA TYR A 4 -10.55 -6.94 10.80
C TYR A 4 -10.22 -8.26 10.08
N ALA A 5 -10.53 -9.43 10.66
CA ALA A 5 -10.07 -10.73 10.14
C ALA A 5 -10.37 -10.97 8.65
N ALA A 6 -11.61 -10.73 8.21
CA ALA A 6 -12.00 -10.92 6.81
C ALA A 6 -11.25 -9.96 5.87
N TYR A 7 -11.09 -8.70 6.28
CA TYR A 7 -10.32 -7.70 5.55
C TYR A 7 -8.84 -8.08 5.45
N THR A 8 -8.23 -8.48 6.56
CA THR A 8 -6.83 -8.94 6.60
C THR A 8 -6.62 -10.15 5.70
N LEU A 9 -7.52 -11.13 5.73
CA LEU A 9 -7.47 -12.29 4.84
C LEU A 9 -7.57 -11.87 3.38
N ALA A 10 -8.52 -11.00 3.04
CA ALA A 10 -8.70 -10.51 1.67
C ALA A 10 -7.45 -9.77 1.16
N LYS A 11 -6.81 -8.93 1.99
CA LYS A 11 -5.58 -8.22 1.61
C LYS A 11 -4.37 -9.15 1.46
N LYS A 12 -4.25 -10.18 2.31
CA LYS A 12 -3.23 -11.23 2.15
C LYS A 12 -3.44 -12.03 0.87
N ALA A 13 -4.69 -12.41 0.58
CA ALA A 13 -5.04 -13.10 -0.66
C ALA A 13 -4.77 -12.23 -1.89
N LEU A 14 -5.08 -10.93 -1.83
CA LEU A 14 -4.78 -9.98 -2.91
C LEU A 14 -3.27 -9.85 -3.15
N ALA A 15 -2.45 -9.82 -2.10
CA ALA A 15 -1.00 -9.79 -2.24
C ALA A 15 -0.46 -11.04 -2.96
N ALA A 16 -0.98 -12.23 -2.62
CA ALA A 16 -0.65 -13.46 -3.34
C ALA A 16 -1.18 -13.44 -4.78
N LEU A 17 -2.38 -12.89 -5.01
CA LEU A 17 -2.94 -12.74 -6.34
C LEU A 17 -2.08 -11.86 -7.24
N THR A 18 -1.50 -10.77 -6.71
CA THR A 18 -0.59 -9.90 -7.47
C THR A 18 0.58 -10.69 -8.08
N THR A 19 1.21 -11.58 -7.31
CA THR A 19 2.34 -12.37 -7.81
C THR A 19 1.90 -13.47 -8.77
N MET A 20 0.79 -14.16 -8.49
CA MET A 20 0.22 -15.17 -9.39
C MET A 20 -0.20 -14.57 -10.73
N ALA A 21 -0.92 -13.44 -10.70
CA ALA A 21 -1.38 -12.74 -11.89
C ALA A 21 -0.23 -12.16 -12.72
N ALA A 22 0.85 -11.72 -12.07
CA ALA A 22 2.05 -11.26 -12.76
C ALA A 22 2.68 -12.35 -13.64
N VAL A 23 2.65 -13.61 -13.19
CA VAL A 23 3.13 -14.77 -13.97
C VAL A 23 2.11 -15.13 -15.06
N GLU A 24 0.83 -15.22 -14.72
CA GLU A 24 -0.25 -15.65 -15.62
C GLU A 24 -0.38 -14.74 -16.86
N PHE A 25 -0.26 -13.42 -16.67
CA PHE A 25 -0.49 -12.46 -17.76
C PHE A 25 0.78 -11.99 -18.46
N ALA A 26 1.96 -12.38 -17.99
CA ALA A 26 3.22 -12.08 -18.67
C ALA A 26 3.32 -12.81 -20.02
N PRO A 27 3.99 -12.22 -21.03
CA PRO A 27 4.61 -10.89 -21.03
C PRO A 27 3.64 -9.76 -21.41
N LYS A 28 2.36 -10.05 -21.66
CA LYS A 28 1.40 -9.09 -22.23
C LYS A 28 0.98 -7.99 -21.24
N ILE A 29 0.82 -8.34 -19.96
CA ILE A 29 0.40 -7.41 -18.91
C ILE A 29 1.32 -7.60 -17.70
N ARG A 30 1.82 -6.48 -17.16
CA ARG A 30 2.53 -6.43 -15.88
C ARG A 30 1.53 -6.21 -14.76
N VAL A 31 1.73 -6.87 -13.62
CA VAL A 31 0.86 -6.71 -12.44
C VAL A 31 1.73 -6.36 -11.25
N ASN A 32 1.45 -5.24 -10.58
CA ASN A 32 2.14 -4.81 -9.36
C ASN A 32 1.12 -4.30 -8.35
N GLY A 33 1.52 -4.18 -7.08
CA GLY A 33 0.71 -3.65 -6.00
C GLY A 33 1.40 -2.50 -5.25
N ILE A 34 0.58 -1.67 -4.60
CA ILE A 34 1.05 -0.67 -3.63
C ILE A 34 0.33 -0.97 -2.31
N ALA A 35 1.11 -1.23 -1.27
CA ALA A 35 0.60 -1.43 0.09
C ALA A 35 0.64 -0.09 0.83
N LEU A 36 -0.53 0.47 1.11
CA LEU A 36 -0.69 1.81 1.66
C LEU A 36 -0.78 1.79 3.17
N GLY A 37 -0.19 2.79 3.81
CA GLY A 37 -0.53 3.21 5.16
C GLY A 37 -1.77 4.12 5.15
N PRO A 38 -2.04 4.85 6.25
CA PRO A 38 -3.06 5.89 6.29
C PRO A 38 -2.71 7.03 5.33
N VAL A 39 -3.57 7.31 4.34
CA VAL A 39 -3.33 8.29 3.26
C VAL A 39 -4.31 9.46 3.30
N ILE A 40 -5.57 9.20 3.63
CA ILE A 40 -6.64 10.20 3.70
C ILE A 40 -7.36 10.01 5.04
N ALA A 41 -7.65 11.11 5.73
CA ALA A 41 -8.44 11.08 6.95
C ALA A 41 -9.91 10.71 6.65
N PRO A 42 -10.62 10.04 7.57
CA PRO A 42 -12.07 9.94 7.51
C PRO A 42 -12.72 11.33 7.43
N PRO A 43 -13.86 11.49 6.73
CA PRO A 43 -14.54 12.78 6.58
C PRO A 43 -14.79 13.53 7.89
N ASP A 44 -14.95 12.80 8.99
CA ASP A 44 -15.31 13.35 10.31
C ASP A 44 -14.09 13.55 11.24
N GLU A 45 -12.86 13.23 10.81
CA GLU A 45 -11.63 13.24 11.65
C GLU A 45 -10.43 13.93 10.97
N ALA A 46 -10.70 14.98 10.19
CA ALA A 46 -9.84 15.44 9.09
C ALA A 46 -8.37 15.77 9.45
N ASP A 47 -8.09 16.34 10.62
CA ASP A 47 -6.73 16.86 10.91
C ASP A 47 -5.95 16.01 11.95
N ALA A 48 -6.60 15.55 13.02
CA ALA A 48 -5.89 14.83 14.08
C ALA A 48 -5.56 13.38 13.70
N TYR A 49 -6.35 12.75 12.83
CA TYR A 49 -6.21 11.33 12.51
C TYR A 49 -4.86 11.01 11.86
N LEU A 50 -4.49 11.75 10.80
CA LEU A 50 -3.26 11.50 10.06
C LEU A 50 -2.01 11.86 10.86
N GLU A 51 -2.09 12.91 11.69
CA GLU A 51 -1.04 13.26 12.63
C GLU A 51 -0.83 12.15 13.67
N HIS A 52 -1.91 11.60 14.22
CA HIS A 52 -1.82 10.49 15.17
C HIS A 52 -1.32 9.20 14.52
N ALA A 53 -1.75 8.93 13.29
CA ALA A 53 -1.26 7.83 12.49
C ALA A 53 0.25 7.94 12.21
N ALA A 54 0.74 9.15 11.91
CA ALA A 54 2.15 9.41 11.65
C ALA A 54 3.05 8.99 12.82
N GLN A 55 2.60 9.22 14.06
CA GLN A 55 3.33 8.85 15.28
C GLN A 55 3.54 7.33 15.44
N ARG A 56 2.79 6.52 14.67
CA ARG A 56 2.93 5.06 14.64
C ARG A 56 3.82 4.56 13.50
N THR A 57 4.47 5.46 12.76
CA THR A 57 5.31 5.09 11.60
C THR A 57 6.75 5.54 11.83
N PRO A 58 7.76 4.80 11.35
CA PRO A 58 9.17 5.22 11.44
C PRO A 58 9.47 6.60 10.83
N LEU A 59 8.76 6.99 9.75
CA LEU A 59 9.02 8.27 9.09
C LEU A 59 8.36 9.47 9.79
N LEU A 60 7.45 9.27 10.75
CA LEU A 60 6.77 10.32 11.50
C LEU A 60 6.17 11.43 10.61
N ARG A 61 5.66 11.05 9.44
CA ARG A 61 5.07 11.97 8.47
C ARG A 61 3.59 11.63 8.27
N PRO A 62 2.69 12.62 8.34
CA PRO A 62 1.29 12.43 7.97
C PRO A 62 1.16 11.89 6.55
N GLY A 63 0.17 11.03 6.35
CA GLY A 63 -0.17 10.51 5.03
C GLY A 63 -0.68 11.60 4.10
N SER A 64 -0.40 11.44 2.82
CA SER A 64 -1.02 12.23 1.77
C SER A 64 -1.07 11.42 0.46
N PRO A 65 -1.89 11.81 -0.53
CA PRO A 65 -1.96 11.11 -1.81
C PRO A 65 -0.65 11.13 -2.61
N GLU A 66 0.20 12.15 -2.44
CA GLU A 66 1.36 12.41 -3.30
C GLU A 66 2.37 11.25 -3.32
N PRO A 67 2.85 10.69 -2.18
CA PRO A 67 3.75 9.53 -2.19
C PRO A 67 3.19 8.30 -2.92
N VAL A 68 1.87 8.10 -2.87
CA VAL A 68 1.19 7.00 -3.57
C VAL A 68 1.23 7.22 -5.07
N ILE A 69 0.96 8.45 -5.51
CA ILE A 69 1.01 8.83 -6.93
C ILE A 69 2.45 8.71 -7.46
N ASP A 70 3.46 9.11 -6.69
CA ASP A 70 4.86 8.96 -7.07
C ASP A 70 5.27 7.48 -7.19
N THR A 71 4.80 6.64 -6.28
CA THR A 71 5.01 5.18 -6.36
C THR A 71 4.33 4.58 -7.59
N LEU A 72 3.11 5.02 -7.91
CA LEU A 72 2.40 4.61 -9.13
C LEU A 72 3.18 5.02 -10.39
N ARG A 73 3.65 6.28 -10.45
CA ARG A 73 4.47 6.77 -11.58
C ARG A 73 5.72 5.91 -11.77
N PHE A 74 6.42 5.57 -10.69
CA PHE A 74 7.59 4.71 -10.73
C PHE A 74 7.29 3.31 -11.32
N LEU A 75 6.21 2.66 -10.87
CA LEU A 75 5.79 1.34 -11.38
C LEU A 75 5.37 1.38 -12.85
N LEU A 76 4.77 2.49 -13.29
CA LEU A 76 4.37 2.69 -14.69
C LEU A 76 5.57 2.97 -15.59
N SER A 77 6.51 3.80 -15.14
CA SER A 77 7.69 4.21 -15.93
C SER A 77 8.75 3.13 -16.06
N ASN A 78 8.76 2.13 -15.17
CA ASN A 78 9.72 1.03 -15.21
C ASN A 78 9.06 -0.25 -15.76
N ASP A 79 9.33 -0.56 -17.02
CA ASP A 79 8.78 -1.73 -17.72
C ASP A 79 9.41 -3.07 -17.28
N HIS A 80 10.47 -3.04 -16.47
CA HIS A 80 11.12 -4.22 -15.92
C HIS A 80 10.47 -4.73 -14.62
N LEU A 81 9.43 -4.06 -14.11
CA LEU A 81 8.78 -4.43 -12.85
C LEU A 81 7.45 -5.16 -13.07
N THR A 82 7.35 -6.38 -12.57
CA THR A 82 6.11 -7.15 -12.41
C THR A 82 6.18 -8.00 -11.14
N GLY A 83 5.03 -8.34 -10.57
CA GLY A 83 4.88 -9.10 -9.32
C GLY A 83 5.34 -8.37 -8.06
N GLN A 84 5.68 -7.08 -8.14
CA GLN A 84 6.19 -6.33 -6.99
C GLN A 84 5.06 -5.73 -6.16
N ILE A 85 5.27 -5.67 -4.84
CA ILE A 85 4.40 -4.92 -3.92
C ILE A 85 5.28 -3.92 -3.19
N ILE A 86 5.07 -2.64 -3.47
CA ILE A 86 5.81 -1.56 -2.81
C ILE A 86 5.02 -1.07 -1.61
N PHE A 87 5.63 -1.10 -0.42
CA PHE A 87 5.05 -0.51 0.78
C PHE A 87 5.28 1.00 0.78
N CYS A 88 4.16 1.74 0.74
CA CYS A 88 4.09 3.19 0.78
C CYS A 88 3.28 3.57 2.02
N ASP A 89 3.86 3.30 3.19
CA ASP A 89 3.18 3.32 4.49
C ASP A 89 4.01 4.00 5.60
N GLY A 90 5.05 4.74 5.22
CA GLY A 90 5.95 5.37 6.18
C GLY A 90 6.78 4.38 7.01
N GLY A 91 6.78 3.09 6.65
CA GLY A 91 7.42 2.00 7.40
C GLY A 91 6.53 1.36 8.46
N GLU A 92 5.22 1.62 8.46
CA GLU A 92 4.28 1.03 9.43
C GLU A 92 4.36 -0.51 9.44
N ASN A 93 4.47 -1.15 8.27
CA ASN A 93 4.57 -2.60 8.16
C ASN A 93 5.77 -3.23 8.90
N LEU A 94 6.78 -2.44 9.27
CA LEU A 94 7.98 -2.92 9.98
C LEU A 94 7.77 -3.02 11.50
N LEU A 95 6.69 -2.43 12.03
CA LEU A 95 6.49 -2.24 13.47
C LEU A 95 5.56 -3.27 14.14
N GLY A 96 4.99 -4.23 13.38
CA GLY A 96 4.25 -5.38 13.91
C GLY A 96 2.76 -5.38 13.61
#